data_AF-A0A9D1HZH6-F1
#
_entry.id   AF-A0A9D1HZH6-F1
#
_cell.length_a   1.000
_cell.length_b   1.000
_cell.length_c   1.000
_cell.angle_alpha   90.00
_cell.angle_beta   90.00
_cell.angle_gamma   90.00
#
_symmetry.space_group_name_H-M   'P 1'
#
loop_
_entity.id
_entity.type
_entity.pdbx_description
1 polymer ?
#
loop_
_entity_poly.entity_id
_entity_poly.type
_entity_poly.pdbx_seq_one_letter_code
_entity_poly.pdbx_strand_id
1 'polypeptide(L)'
;MLFNDPKTFREDMLKGYVAAYPDYVVEVPGGVARATKMPEGKIAVINGGGSGHYPAFCGIIGDGFMDATVVGNVFTSPSTEDVLGVARSVEQGTGVFIVGGNYAGDKMNFNMARDRLIEDGIDARSFFITDDVASATTDEIEKRRGNVGTFMVFKAAGAAAAAGVSFDDLVRITTKANDRTRTMSVGFRGCTLPGADEPLFHVPHGKMEIGQGIHGEPGVGEGDLASAAEVAELLVDRVLAEAPADDSKRIAVILDGLGSTKYEELFVVWGTVRQLLEDKGYTLVEPLVGEFVTSLDMEGIALAVEYLDDELETYWSAPCDTASFRKGASSMASGERKVYAELTEQADTFEKGSEASEKAADYIVDAFARMQTAIADAEEELAKIDGVAGDGDHGRGMVKGSTFAAEAAKDAREKGAAAGSVLKEAGRAWAAKAGGTSGVLWGSALEAAGAVVGDQADAYDAQVAADAVKAAYEKMLSLGGAHRGDKTMLDALIPFGEALEAAAGEGKSLEDAWATAAEIAQKAAEDTANMVPKVGRARPAAERSLGTPDAGAISMALCIRTVLPTE
;
A
#
# COMPACT_ATOMS: atom_id res chain seq x y z
N MET A 1 19.40 -3.48 1.89
CA MET A 1 20.01 -2.66 0.81
C MET A 1 21.11 -3.43 0.12
N LEU A 2 21.31 -3.24 -1.19
CA LEU A 2 22.31 -3.96 -1.99
C LEU A 2 23.38 -2.98 -2.49
N PHE A 3 24.66 -3.31 -2.31
CA PHE A 3 25.80 -2.54 -2.80
C PHE A 3 27.04 -3.44 -2.96
N ASN A 4 28.02 -3.02 -3.78
CA ASN A 4 29.32 -3.68 -3.86
C ASN A 4 30.29 -3.09 -2.81
N ASP A 5 30.70 -1.83 -3.00
CA ASP A 5 31.44 -1.02 -2.02
C ASP A 5 30.63 0.26 -1.76
N PRO A 6 30.28 0.58 -0.49
CA PRO A 6 29.60 1.83 -0.15
C PRO A 6 30.27 3.09 -0.70
N LYS A 7 31.60 3.09 -0.81
CA LYS A 7 32.39 4.25 -1.27
C LYS A 7 32.24 4.53 -2.76
N THR A 8 31.86 3.53 -3.55
CA THR A 8 31.66 3.65 -5.01
C THR A 8 30.21 3.44 -5.40
N PHE A 9 29.29 3.57 -4.44
CA PHE A 9 27.86 3.30 -4.65
C PHE A 9 27.27 4.18 -5.76
N ARG A 10 27.61 5.47 -5.76
CA ARG A 10 27.18 6.43 -6.79
C ARG A 10 27.61 6.00 -8.18
N GLU A 11 28.88 5.63 -8.35
CA GLU A 11 29.46 5.24 -9.63
C GLU A 11 28.84 3.94 -10.15
N ASP A 12 28.69 2.94 -9.28
CA ASP A 12 28.07 1.66 -9.61
C ASP A 12 26.60 1.86 -10.01
N MET A 13 25.86 2.70 -9.26
CA MET A 13 24.47 3.05 -9.56
C MET A 13 24.36 3.77 -10.91
N LEU A 14 25.20 4.77 -11.19
CA LEU A 14 25.19 5.49 -12.47
C LEU A 14 25.50 4.58 -13.65
N LYS A 15 26.50 3.71 -13.52
CA LYS A 15 26.85 2.72 -14.54
C LYS A 15 25.68 1.80 -14.85
N GLY A 16 24.98 1.32 -13.83
CA GLY A 16 23.77 0.49 -14.00
C GLY A 16 22.63 1.26 -14.65
N TYR A 17 22.38 2.50 -14.21
CA TYR A 17 21.33 3.36 -14.73
C TYR A 17 21.50 3.68 -16.22
N VAL A 18 22.70 4.12 -16.64
CA VAL A 18 23.00 4.42 -18.04
C VAL A 18 22.90 3.17 -18.92
N ALA A 19 23.33 2.01 -18.41
CA ALA A 19 23.19 0.74 -19.13
C ALA A 19 21.74 0.29 -19.29
N ALA A 20 20.85 0.64 -18.35
CA ALA A 20 19.43 0.31 -18.41
C ALA A 20 18.64 1.21 -19.37
N TYR A 21 19.05 2.48 -19.52
CA TYR A 21 18.31 3.49 -20.27
C TYR A 21 19.16 4.22 -21.34
N PRO A 22 19.86 3.50 -22.24
CA PRO A 22 20.78 4.11 -23.21
C PRO A 22 20.09 5.00 -24.24
N ASP A 23 18.79 4.81 -24.49
CA ASP A 23 17.99 5.63 -25.40
C ASP A 23 17.55 6.97 -24.76
N TYR A 24 17.61 7.07 -23.43
CA TYR A 24 17.20 8.27 -22.69
C TYR A 24 18.38 9.10 -22.21
N VAL A 25 19.45 8.45 -21.72
CA VAL A 25 20.55 9.14 -21.05
C VAL A 25 21.92 8.68 -21.52
N VAL A 26 22.88 9.60 -21.45
CA VAL A 26 24.32 9.34 -21.61
C VAL A 26 25.07 9.87 -20.38
N GLU A 27 26.13 9.16 -20.00
CA GLU A 27 27.03 9.62 -18.94
C GLU A 27 27.84 10.83 -19.42
N VAL A 28 27.94 11.85 -18.56
CA VAL A 28 28.74 13.06 -18.77
C VAL A 28 29.57 13.33 -17.51
N PRO A 29 30.65 14.12 -17.57
CA PRO A 29 31.41 14.45 -16.37
C PRO A 29 30.51 15.06 -15.29
N GLY A 30 30.44 14.40 -14.12
CA GLY A 30 29.64 14.85 -12.97
C GLY A 30 28.19 14.35 -12.91
N GLY A 31 27.67 13.67 -13.95
CA GLY A 31 26.28 13.21 -13.95
C GLY A 31 25.83 12.57 -15.26
N VAL A 32 24.57 12.83 -15.65
CA VAL A 32 23.98 12.31 -16.89
C VAL A 32 23.23 13.40 -17.63
N ALA A 33 23.24 13.31 -18.96
CA ALA A 33 22.47 14.19 -19.85
C ALA A 33 21.56 13.36 -20.75
N ARG A 34 20.56 14.00 -21.37
CA ARG A 34 19.70 13.35 -22.36
C ARG A 34 20.53 12.79 -23.52
N ALA A 35 20.18 11.60 -24.00
CA ALA A 35 20.85 10.93 -25.13
C ALA A 35 20.50 11.59 -26.48
N THR A 36 19.37 12.29 -26.55
CA THR A 36 18.89 12.98 -27.75
C THR A 36 19.31 14.45 -27.76
N LYS A 37 19.46 15.03 -28.95
CA LYS A 37 19.76 16.46 -29.07
C LYS A 37 18.60 17.29 -28.49
N MET A 38 18.95 18.38 -27.82
CA MET A 38 17.98 19.39 -27.42
C MET A 38 17.39 20.11 -28.66
N PRO A 39 16.14 20.60 -28.56
CA PRO A 39 15.59 21.51 -29.57
C PRO A 39 16.47 22.76 -29.76
N GLU A 40 16.54 23.24 -31.00
CA GLU A 40 17.26 24.47 -31.34
C GLU A 40 16.62 25.68 -30.63
N GLY A 41 17.43 26.57 -30.06
CA GLY A 41 16.95 27.75 -29.34
C GLY A 41 16.44 27.49 -27.91
N LYS A 42 16.31 26.23 -27.48
CA LYS A 42 15.92 25.89 -26.11
C LYS A 42 17.05 26.20 -25.10
N ILE A 43 16.71 26.83 -23.98
CA ILE A 43 17.60 27.00 -22.81
C ILE A 43 17.80 25.64 -22.13
N ALA A 44 19.04 25.28 -21.81
CA ALA A 44 19.31 24.03 -21.11
C ALA A 44 18.86 24.12 -19.65
N VAL A 45 18.03 23.18 -19.20
CA VAL A 45 17.59 23.12 -17.80
C VAL A 45 18.25 21.92 -17.13
N ILE A 46 19.07 22.19 -16.12
CA ILE A 46 19.75 21.16 -15.32
C ILE A 46 19.26 21.18 -13.87
N ASN A 47 19.12 20.00 -13.28
CA ASN A 47 18.95 19.84 -11.84
C ASN A 47 20.12 19.08 -11.22
N GLY A 48 20.00 18.73 -9.94
CA GLY A 48 20.93 17.85 -9.28
C GLY A 48 20.97 18.02 -7.78
N GLY A 49 21.84 17.25 -7.16
CA GLY A 49 22.04 17.20 -5.72
C GLY A 49 22.69 15.87 -5.32
N GLY A 50 22.62 15.55 -4.04
CA GLY A 50 22.99 14.21 -3.56
C GLY A 50 22.15 13.11 -4.21
N SER A 51 22.74 11.92 -4.39
CA SER A 51 21.96 10.75 -4.81
C SER A 51 21.14 10.19 -3.64
N GLY A 52 20.19 9.30 -3.94
CA GLY A 52 19.32 8.67 -2.93
C GLY A 52 17.84 9.04 -3.04
N HIS A 53 17.44 9.83 -4.04
CA HIS A 53 16.07 10.34 -4.20
C HIS A 53 15.34 9.83 -5.45
N TYR A 54 15.85 8.78 -6.09
CA TYR A 54 15.36 8.29 -7.38
C TYR A 54 13.85 8.03 -7.32
N PRO A 55 13.03 8.44 -8.32
CA PRO A 55 13.41 8.97 -9.63
C PRO A 55 14.10 10.33 -9.70
N ALA A 56 13.92 11.20 -8.70
CA ALA A 56 14.69 12.43 -8.63
C ALA A 56 16.19 12.13 -8.36
N PHE A 57 17.15 12.69 -9.09
CA PHE A 57 17.00 13.64 -10.18
C PHE A 57 17.23 13.00 -11.56
N CYS A 58 17.97 11.89 -11.64
CA CYS A 58 18.41 11.32 -12.92
C CYS A 58 17.30 10.62 -13.71
N GLY A 59 16.24 10.15 -13.06
CA GLY A 59 15.11 9.47 -13.70
C GLY A 59 14.21 10.38 -14.54
N ILE A 60 14.31 11.70 -14.32
CA ILE A 60 13.49 12.72 -14.99
C ILE A 60 14.24 13.47 -16.10
N ILE A 61 15.36 12.91 -16.59
CA ILE A 61 16.05 13.41 -17.78
C ILE A 61 15.34 12.92 -19.04
N GLY A 62 14.94 13.85 -19.90
CA GLY A 62 14.20 13.52 -21.12
C GLY A 62 13.41 14.70 -21.69
N ASP A 63 12.66 14.43 -22.74
CA ASP A 63 11.92 15.46 -23.45
C ASP A 63 10.76 16.00 -22.60
N GLY A 64 10.51 17.32 -22.66
CA GLY A 64 9.46 17.98 -21.87
C GLY A 64 9.70 18.05 -20.35
N PHE A 65 10.87 17.63 -19.87
CA PHE A 65 11.29 17.69 -18.46
C PHE A 65 12.74 18.22 -18.37
N MET A 66 13.69 17.51 -17.76
CA MET A 66 15.07 17.99 -17.56
C MET A 66 16.01 17.58 -18.69
N ASP A 67 17.01 18.42 -19.02
CA ASP A 67 18.01 18.10 -20.06
C ASP A 67 19.23 17.35 -19.52
N ALA A 68 19.62 17.62 -18.27
CA ALA A 68 20.66 16.89 -17.57
C ALA A 68 20.53 17.00 -16.05
N THR A 69 21.21 16.12 -15.32
CA THR A 69 21.33 16.20 -13.85
C THR A 69 22.78 16.08 -13.43
N VAL A 70 23.13 16.85 -12.41
CA VAL A 70 24.33 16.64 -11.60
C VAL A 70 24.02 15.58 -10.55
N VAL A 71 24.87 14.57 -10.41
CA VAL A 71 24.64 13.48 -9.46
C VAL A 71 25.77 13.46 -8.46
N GLY A 72 25.50 13.81 -7.20
CA GLY A 72 26.43 13.74 -6.10
C GLY A 72 26.47 12.37 -5.42
N ASN A 73 27.32 12.25 -4.40
CA ASN A 73 27.28 11.11 -3.49
C ASN A 73 25.96 11.07 -2.71
N VAL A 74 25.67 9.94 -2.06
CA VAL A 74 24.41 9.78 -1.33
C VAL A 74 24.26 10.90 -0.29
N PHE A 75 23.16 11.65 -0.40
CA PHE A 75 22.80 12.82 0.42
C PHE A 75 23.89 13.89 0.56
N THR A 76 24.81 13.96 -0.40
CA THR A 76 25.91 14.92 -0.39
C THR A 76 25.91 15.72 -1.67
N SER A 77 25.87 17.05 -1.55
CA SER A 77 25.98 17.97 -2.68
C SER A 77 27.15 17.58 -3.60
N PRO A 78 26.94 17.54 -4.93
CA PRO A 78 28.03 17.40 -5.88
C PRO A 78 28.94 18.63 -5.83
N SER A 79 30.16 18.48 -6.36
CA SER A 79 31.15 19.55 -6.38
C SER A 79 30.84 20.59 -7.46
N THR A 80 31.42 21.78 -7.34
CA THR A 80 31.39 22.81 -8.39
C THR A 80 31.87 22.26 -9.76
N GLU A 81 32.87 21.38 -9.77
CA GLU A 81 33.40 20.80 -11.01
C GLU A 81 32.42 19.81 -11.65
N ASP A 82 31.69 19.03 -10.84
CA ASP A 82 30.64 18.14 -11.35
C ASP A 82 29.54 18.97 -12.03
N VAL A 83 29.11 20.08 -11.41
CA VAL A 83 28.09 20.97 -11.98
C VAL A 83 28.57 21.58 -13.30
N LEU A 84 29.82 22.05 -13.36
CA LEU A 84 30.41 22.58 -14.60
C LEU A 84 30.53 21.53 -15.70
N GLY A 85 30.91 20.30 -15.34
CA GLY A 85 31.00 19.18 -16.25
C GLY A 85 29.67 18.88 -16.95
N VAL A 86 28.59 18.83 -16.16
CA VAL A 86 27.24 18.64 -16.69
C VAL A 86 26.79 19.84 -17.50
N ALA A 87 26.88 21.05 -16.96
CA ALA A 87 26.42 22.28 -17.61
C ALA A 87 27.07 22.47 -18.99
N ARG A 88 28.40 22.32 -19.08
CA ARG A 88 29.15 22.46 -20.34
C ARG A 88 28.84 21.34 -21.35
N SER A 89 28.32 20.19 -20.88
CA SER A 89 27.94 19.09 -21.78
C SER A 89 26.60 19.34 -22.48
N VAL A 90 25.76 20.23 -21.96
CA VAL A 90 24.44 20.57 -22.53
C VAL A 90 24.30 22.01 -23.01
N GLU A 91 25.30 22.85 -22.77
CA GLU A 91 25.35 24.24 -23.26
C GLU A 91 25.38 24.24 -24.81
N GLN A 92 24.49 25.03 -25.43
CA GLN A 92 24.34 25.12 -26.89
C GLN A 92 24.21 26.56 -27.43
N GLY A 93 24.71 27.56 -26.69
CA GLY A 93 24.65 28.98 -27.02
C GLY A 93 23.36 29.69 -26.59
N THR A 94 22.47 29.01 -25.85
CA THR A 94 21.14 29.50 -25.45
C THR A 94 21.02 29.78 -23.94
N GLY A 95 22.09 29.52 -23.18
CA GLY A 95 22.13 29.68 -21.73
C GLY A 95 21.80 28.41 -20.95
N VAL A 96 22.10 28.43 -19.65
CA VAL A 96 21.95 27.30 -18.71
C VAL A 96 21.18 27.73 -17.48
N PHE A 97 20.05 27.06 -17.21
CA PHE A 97 19.27 27.25 -16.00
C PHE A 97 19.48 26.10 -15.02
N ILE A 98 19.99 26.44 -13.84
CA ILE A 98 20.33 25.50 -12.78
C ILE A 98 19.24 25.53 -11.69
N VAL A 99 18.49 24.46 -11.53
CA VAL A 99 17.36 24.40 -10.57
C VAL A 99 17.58 23.29 -9.55
N GLY A 100 17.40 23.55 -8.26
CA GLY A 100 17.60 22.54 -7.21
C GLY A 100 16.77 22.78 -5.96
N GLY A 101 16.84 21.87 -4.99
CA GLY A 101 16.27 22.07 -3.66
C GLY A 101 17.05 23.12 -2.87
N ASN A 102 16.41 23.80 -1.92
CA ASN A 102 17.06 24.82 -1.08
C ASN A 102 17.90 24.19 0.05
N TYR A 103 19.07 23.65 -0.31
CA TYR A 103 20.06 23.09 0.61
C TYR A 103 21.38 23.86 0.54
N ALA A 104 22.03 24.07 1.69
CA ALA A 104 23.21 24.92 1.78
C ALA A 104 24.38 24.44 0.90
N GLY A 105 24.65 23.13 0.90
CA GLY A 105 25.71 22.51 0.09
C GLY A 105 25.48 22.72 -1.40
N ASP A 106 24.25 22.42 -1.87
CA ASP A 106 23.87 22.60 -3.27
C ASP A 106 23.95 24.07 -3.67
N LYS A 107 23.41 24.98 -2.86
CA LYS A 107 23.49 26.43 -3.13
C LYS A 107 24.91 26.92 -3.32
N MET A 108 25.83 26.52 -2.45
CA MET A 108 27.22 26.96 -2.55
C MET A 108 27.85 26.43 -3.84
N ASN A 109 27.81 25.12 -4.09
CA ASN A 109 28.47 24.53 -5.25
C ASN A 109 27.84 24.98 -6.59
N PHE A 110 26.52 25.07 -6.65
CA PHE A 110 25.80 25.35 -7.88
C PHE A 110 25.89 26.84 -8.23
N ASN A 111 25.88 27.74 -7.25
CA ASN A 111 26.12 29.16 -7.49
C ASN A 111 27.57 29.43 -7.91
N MET A 112 28.55 28.76 -7.30
CA MET A 112 29.95 28.87 -7.75
C MET A 112 30.13 28.40 -9.20
N ALA A 113 29.42 27.33 -9.59
CA ALA A 113 29.45 26.86 -10.98
C ALA A 113 28.76 27.87 -11.93
N ARG A 114 27.59 28.39 -11.56
CA ARG A 114 26.90 29.47 -12.28
C ARG A 114 27.82 30.67 -12.49
N ASP A 115 28.47 31.15 -11.44
CA ASP A 115 29.33 32.35 -11.51
C ASP A 115 30.49 32.13 -12.47
N ARG A 116 31.08 30.93 -12.49
CA ARG A 116 32.13 30.55 -13.46
C ARG A 116 31.60 30.45 -14.90
N LEU A 117 30.38 29.95 -15.11
CA LEU A 117 29.75 29.95 -16.45
C LEU A 117 29.54 31.39 -16.94
N ILE A 118 29.14 32.31 -16.07
CA ILE A 118 29.00 33.75 -16.38
C ILE A 118 30.36 34.36 -16.73
N GLU A 119 31.41 34.04 -15.96
CA GLU A 119 32.79 34.45 -16.27
C GLU A 119 33.26 33.95 -17.65
N ASP A 120 32.82 32.75 -18.05
CA ASP A 120 33.07 32.15 -19.37
C ASP A 120 32.18 32.75 -20.50
N GLY A 121 31.29 33.69 -20.18
CA GLY A 121 30.40 34.36 -21.14
C GLY A 121 29.10 33.63 -21.46
N ILE A 122 28.73 32.62 -20.66
CA ILE A 122 27.47 31.88 -20.78
C ILE A 122 26.41 32.56 -19.90
N ASP A 123 25.22 32.86 -20.45
CA ASP A 123 24.09 33.31 -19.63
C ASP A 123 23.64 32.13 -18.76
N ALA A 124 23.94 32.20 -17.46
CA ALA A 124 23.63 31.16 -16.51
C ALA A 124 22.88 31.73 -15.30
N ARG A 125 21.80 31.07 -14.90
CA ARG A 125 20.97 31.47 -13.75
C ARG A 125 20.71 30.28 -12.85
N SER A 126 20.43 30.53 -11.58
CA SER A 126 20.08 29.49 -10.62
C SER A 126 18.79 29.80 -9.85
N PHE A 127 18.05 28.76 -9.48
CA PHE A 127 16.84 28.84 -8.68
C PHE A 127 16.78 27.70 -7.66
N PHE A 128 16.33 27.99 -6.44
CA PHE A 128 16.28 27.03 -5.33
C PHE A 128 14.88 26.94 -4.73
N ILE A 129 14.35 25.73 -4.67
CA ILE A 129 12.94 25.44 -4.38
C ILE A 129 12.69 25.30 -2.87
N THR A 130 11.55 25.83 -2.42
CA THR A 130 11.22 26.13 -1.01
C THR A 130 9.82 25.63 -0.62
N ASP A 131 9.40 24.48 -1.17
CA ASP A 131 8.03 23.97 -1.06
C ASP A 131 7.68 23.37 0.32
N ASP A 132 8.67 22.99 1.14
CA ASP A 132 8.47 22.32 2.43
C ASP A 132 7.91 23.27 3.51
N VAL A 133 6.60 23.19 3.75
CA VAL A 133 5.90 24.08 4.70
C VAL A 133 6.23 23.78 6.15
N ALA A 134 6.77 22.60 6.44
CA ALA A 134 7.14 22.23 7.80
C ALA A 134 8.44 22.93 8.21
N SER A 135 9.38 23.06 7.27
CA SER A 135 10.76 23.43 7.56
C SER A 135 11.01 24.89 7.99
N ALA A 136 10.14 25.83 7.60
CA ALA A 136 10.18 27.21 8.07
C ALA A 136 8.81 27.89 7.92
N THR A 137 8.58 28.94 8.71
CA THR A 137 7.33 29.71 8.68
C THR A 137 7.17 30.50 7.37
N THR A 138 5.98 31.03 7.10
CA THR A 138 5.71 31.86 5.92
C THR A 138 6.51 33.17 5.90
N ASP A 139 6.97 33.65 7.06
CA ASP A 139 7.80 34.86 7.17
C ASP A 139 9.27 34.60 6.76
N GLU A 140 9.65 33.32 6.63
CA GLU A 140 11.01 32.86 6.33
C GLU A 140 11.02 31.81 5.21
N ILE A 141 10.16 32.00 4.18
CA ILE A 141 10.01 31.06 3.05
C ILE A 141 11.36 30.74 2.40
N GLU A 142 12.27 31.69 2.32
CA GLU A 142 13.61 31.51 1.74
C GLU A 142 14.50 30.51 2.51
N LYS A 143 14.10 30.12 3.72
CA LYS A 143 14.77 29.10 4.54
C LYS A 143 14.15 27.71 4.41
N ARG A 144 12.98 27.58 3.75
CA ARG A 144 12.33 26.28 3.59
C ARG A 144 13.17 25.33 2.76
N ARG A 145 13.15 24.06 3.10
CA ARG A 145 13.78 23.00 2.29
C ARG A 145 13.03 22.83 0.96
N GLY A 146 13.72 22.26 -0.02
CA GLY A 146 13.04 21.66 -1.17
C GLY A 146 12.66 20.21 -0.83
N ASN A 147 11.41 19.83 -1.01
CA ASN A 147 10.91 18.47 -0.76
C ASN A 147 10.18 17.96 -2.01
N VAL A 148 9.21 17.04 -1.91
CA VAL A 148 8.53 16.40 -3.04
C VAL A 148 7.99 17.38 -4.10
N GLY A 149 7.53 18.56 -3.69
CA GLY A 149 7.07 19.63 -4.58
C GLY A 149 8.16 20.13 -5.54
N THR A 150 9.42 19.87 -5.25
CA THR A 150 10.55 20.08 -6.18
C THR A 150 10.33 19.37 -7.51
N PHE A 151 9.69 18.20 -7.52
CA PHE A 151 9.32 17.49 -8.76
C PHE A 151 8.35 18.31 -9.62
N MET A 152 7.35 18.95 -9.01
CA MET A 152 6.36 19.79 -9.70
C MET A 152 7.03 21.04 -10.29
N VAL A 153 7.90 21.71 -9.53
CA VAL A 153 8.60 22.91 -10.00
C VAL A 153 9.59 22.58 -11.11
N PHE A 154 10.28 21.43 -11.05
CA PHE A 154 11.10 20.97 -12.16
C PHE A 154 10.26 20.66 -13.40
N LYS A 155 9.06 20.07 -13.25
CA LYS A 155 8.16 19.83 -14.37
C LYS A 155 7.75 21.15 -15.05
N ALA A 156 7.43 22.18 -14.26
CA ALA A 156 7.11 23.50 -14.78
C ALA A 156 8.30 24.13 -15.53
N ALA A 157 9.51 24.10 -14.95
CA ALA A 157 10.73 24.64 -15.57
C ALA A 157 11.07 23.92 -16.88
N GLY A 158 11.06 22.58 -16.87
CA GLY A 158 11.38 21.75 -18.03
C GLY A 158 10.39 21.93 -19.18
N ALA A 159 9.09 21.96 -18.87
CA ALA A 159 8.04 22.17 -19.85
C ALA A 159 8.07 23.60 -20.43
N ALA A 160 8.31 24.62 -19.60
CA ALA A 160 8.45 26.00 -20.05
C ALA A 160 9.65 26.16 -20.99
N ALA A 161 10.81 25.59 -20.64
CA ALA A 161 11.96 25.59 -21.52
C ALA A 161 11.68 24.85 -22.85
N ALA A 162 11.00 23.70 -22.80
CA ALA A 162 10.61 22.95 -23.99
C ALA A 162 9.62 23.76 -24.90
N ALA A 163 8.81 24.63 -24.31
CA ALA A 163 7.94 25.56 -25.04
C ALA A 163 8.71 26.74 -25.68
N GLY A 164 10.02 26.85 -25.47
CA GLY A 164 10.86 27.87 -26.11
C GLY A 164 10.67 29.28 -25.55
N VAL A 165 10.25 29.40 -24.28
CA VAL A 165 10.10 30.71 -23.62
C VAL A 165 11.45 31.42 -23.46
N SER A 166 11.41 32.74 -23.26
CA SER A 166 12.61 33.52 -22.96
C SER A 166 13.22 33.12 -21.61
N PHE A 167 14.50 33.41 -21.36
CA PHE A 167 15.13 33.06 -20.08
C PHE A 167 14.51 33.84 -18.90
N ASP A 168 14.07 35.09 -19.13
CA ASP A 168 13.34 35.87 -18.14
C ASP A 168 11.99 35.21 -17.81
N ASP A 169 11.25 34.76 -18.82
CA ASP A 169 10.00 34.03 -18.61
C ASP A 169 10.20 32.68 -17.93
N LEU A 170 11.26 31.95 -18.28
CA LEU A 170 11.61 30.69 -17.63
C LEU A 170 11.80 30.88 -16.12
N VAL A 171 12.60 31.88 -15.72
CA VAL A 171 12.80 32.22 -14.30
C VAL A 171 11.48 32.66 -13.64
N ARG A 172 10.68 33.50 -14.31
CA ARG A 172 9.38 33.97 -13.81
C ARG A 172 8.41 32.81 -13.57
N ILE A 173 8.29 31.89 -14.52
CA ILE A 173 7.40 30.73 -14.45
C ILE A 173 7.86 29.78 -13.34
N THR A 174 9.15 29.47 -13.26
CA THR A 174 9.69 28.63 -12.18
C THR A 174 9.48 29.25 -10.80
N THR A 175 9.65 30.57 -10.68
CA THR A 175 9.35 31.30 -9.43
C THR A 175 7.87 31.17 -9.07
N LYS A 176 6.97 31.40 -10.04
CA LYS A 176 5.53 31.26 -9.84
C LYS A 176 5.12 29.85 -9.44
N ALA A 177 5.70 28.82 -10.06
CA ALA A 177 5.47 27.41 -9.70
C ALA A 177 5.89 27.13 -8.25
N ASN A 178 7.09 27.57 -7.85
CA ASN A 178 7.55 27.45 -6.47
C ASN A 178 6.63 28.15 -5.47
N ASP A 179 6.27 29.41 -5.74
CA ASP A 179 5.44 30.22 -4.84
C ASP A 179 4.04 29.61 -4.65
N ARG A 180 3.61 28.76 -5.58
CA ARG A 180 2.32 28.06 -5.59
C ARG A 180 2.43 26.57 -5.26
N THR A 181 3.58 26.08 -4.82
CA THR A 181 3.78 24.68 -4.43
C THR A 181 3.98 24.55 -2.91
N ARG A 182 3.29 23.61 -2.28
CA ARG A 182 3.36 23.33 -0.85
C ARG A 182 3.49 21.82 -0.61
N THR A 183 4.41 21.42 0.26
CA THR A 183 4.64 20.02 0.61
C THR A 183 4.65 19.84 2.12
N MET A 184 3.96 18.82 2.58
CA MET A 184 4.00 18.31 3.96
C MET A 184 4.36 16.83 3.95
N SER A 185 5.20 16.38 4.88
CA SER A 185 5.66 14.99 4.96
C SER A 185 5.51 14.39 6.36
N VAL A 186 5.47 13.07 6.43
CA VAL A 186 5.49 12.29 7.67
C VAL A 186 6.42 11.08 7.48
N GLY A 187 7.28 10.82 8.46
CA GLY A 187 8.17 9.65 8.51
C GLY A 187 7.75 8.64 9.58
N PHE A 188 7.90 7.35 9.28
CA PHE A 188 7.63 6.22 10.18
C PHE A 188 8.90 5.42 10.51
N ARG A 189 9.91 5.47 9.64
CA ARG A 189 11.26 4.91 9.86
C ARG A 189 12.29 5.67 9.04
N GLY A 190 13.44 5.96 9.64
CA GLY A 190 14.54 6.57 8.91
C GLY A 190 15.16 5.66 7.86
N CYS A 191 15.78 6.28 6.86
CA CYS A 191 16.53 5.60 5.82
C CYS A 191 17.91 5.13 6.28
N THR A 192 18.45 4.10 5.63
CA THR A 192 19.74 3.50 5.90
C THR A 192 20.72 3.80 4.76
N LEU A 193 21.85 4.44 5.07
CA LEU A 193 22.89 4.75 4.08
C LEU A 193 23.66 3.50 3.64
N PRO A 194 24.09 3.37 2.36
CA PRO A 194 24.93 2.27 1.91
C PRO A 194 26.10 1.99 2.86
N GLY A 195 26.21 0.74 3.33
CA GLY A 195 27.24 0.33 4.29
C GLY A 195 26.96 0.63 5.76
N ALA A 196 25.86 1.28 6.11
CA ALA A 196 25.43 1.47 7.50
C ALA A 196 24.69 0.23 8.03
N ASP A 197 24.90 -0.06 9.32
CA ASP A 197 24.24 -1.17 10.02
C ASP A 197 22.83 -0.78 10.52
N GLU A 198 22.58 0.51 10.71
CA GLU A 198 21.35 1.07 11.30
C GLU A 198 20.86 2.30 10.51
N PRO A 199 19.56 2.66 10.63
CA PRO A 199 19.01 3.88 10.07
C PRO A 199 19.73 5.16 10.53
N LEU A 200 19.73 6.20 9.68
CA LEU A 200 20.33 7.51 9.95
C LEU A 200 19.68 8.21 11.17
N PHE A 201 18.40 7.95 11.38
CA PHE A 201 17.62 8.37 12.53
C PHE A 201 16.53 7.33 12.82
N HIS A 202 16.03 7.31 14.05
CA HIS A 202 15.04 6.34 14.49
C HIS A 202 13.73 7.03 14.88
N VAL A 203 12.62 6.52 14.39
CA VAL A 203 11.27 6.87 14.85
C VAL A 203 10.82 5.75 15.78
N PRO A 204 10.47 6.04 17.05
CA PRO A 204 10.06 4.99 17.97
C PRO A 204 8.83 4.23 17.49
N HIS A 205 8.71 2.96 17.89
CA HIS A 205 7.52 2.16 17.57
C HIS A 205 6.25 2.83 18.09
N GLY A 206 5.23 2.94 17.23
CA GLY A 206 3.97 3.63 17.56
C GLY A 206 4.06 5.16 17.51
N LYS A 207 5.11 5.73 16.93
CA LYS A 207 5.28 7.15 16.67
C LYS A 207 5.37 7.45 15.17
N MET A 208 5.23 8.73 14.84
CA MET A 208 5.49 9.29 13.52
C MET A 208 6.20 10.64 13.64
N GLU A 209 7.10 10.93 12.72
CA GLU A 209 7.86 12.18 12.65
C GLU A 209 7.19 13.12 11.64
N ILE A 210 6.81 14.31 12.08
CA ILE A 210 6.04 15.29 11.31
C ILE A 210 6.99 16.29 10.65
N GLY A 211 6.88 16.45 9.33
CA GLY A 211 7.74 17.36 8.55
C GLY A 211 9.12 16.77 8.27
N GLN A 212 9.20 15.47 8.06
CA GLN A 212 10.45 14.75 7.78
C GLN A 212 11.14 15.27 6.49
N GLY A 213 12.43 15.58 6.57
CA GLY A 213 13.24 15.96 5.40
C GLY A 213 13.71 14.75 4.59
N ILE A 214 14.03 14.96 3.31
CA ILE A 214 14.43 13.90 2.37
C ILE A 214 15.87 13.37 2.56
N HIS A 215 16.70 14.00 3.40
CA HIS A 215 18.04 13.48 3.72
C HIS A 215 18.10 12.91 5.15
N GLY A 216 16.93 12.66 5.75
CA GLY A 216 16.82 12.20 7.13
C GLY A 216 17.08 13.29 8.18
N GLU A 217 16.95 14.57 7.80
CA GLU A 217 16.92 15.65 8.79
C GLU A 217 15.71 15.48 9.72
N PRO A 218 15.83 15.74 11.03
CA PRO A 218 14.70 15.66 11.95
C PRO A 218 13.48 16.43 11.43
N GLY A 219 12.30 15.93 11.75
CA GLY A 219 11.08 16.67 11.54
C GLY A 219 10.99 17.88 12.47
N VAL A 220 9.87 18.57 12.37
CA VAL A 220 9.56 19.73 13.22
C VAL A 220 8.68 19.35 14.41
N GLY A 221 8.35 18.07 14.55
CA GLY A 221 7.64 17.51 15.70
C GLY A 221 7.44 16.01 15.60
N GLU A 222 7.07 15.40 16.73
CA GLU A 222 6.73 13.98 16.86
C GLU A 222 5.25 13.85 17.23
N GLY A 223 4.56 12.84 16.69
CA GLY A 223 3.19 12.48 17.03
C GLY A 223 3.05 10.98 17.31
N ASP A 224 1.96 10.59 17.97
CA ASP A 224 1.57 9.17 18.04
C ASP A 224 1.18 8.68 16.64
N LEU A 225 1.48 7.41 16.34
CA LEU A 225 1.10 6.80 15.07
C LEU A 225 -0.43 6.82 14.94
N ALA A 226 -0.91 7.57 13.95
CA ALA A 226 -2.33 7.76 13.68
C ALA A 226 -2.82 6.83 12.56
N SER A 227 -4.14 6.75 12.39
CA SER A 227 -4.74 6.04 11.25
C SER A 227 -4.40 6.73 9.93
N ALA A 228 -4.49 6.00 8.82
CA ALA A 228 -4.27 6.56 7.48
C ALA A 228 -5.17 7.77 7.17
N ALA A 229 -6.39 7.80 7.72
CA ALA A 229 -7.31 8.92 7.55
C ALA A 229 -6.85 10.16 8.31
N GLU A 230 -6.41 10.01 9.56
CA GLU A 230 -5.89 11.12 10.38
C GLU A 230 -4.56 11.66 9.81
N VAL A 231 -3.70 10.80 9.27
CA VAL A 231 -2.49 11.24 8.55
C VAL A 231 -2.87 12.02 7.30
N ALA A 232 -3.87 11.58 6.52
CA ALA A 232 -4.37 12.31 5.36
C ALA A 232 -4.91 13.71 5.75
N GLU A 233 -5.68 13.81 6.84
CA GLU A 233 -6.18 15.08 7.38
C GLU A 233 -5.02 16.03 7.73
N LEU A 234 -4.02 15.53 8.48
CA LEU A 234 -2.83 16.30 8.83
C LEU A 234 -2.12 16.85 7.58
N LEU A 235 -1.87 15.99 6.59
CA LEU A 235 -1.19 16.38 5.35
C LEU A 235 -1.98 17.44 4.59
N VAL A 236 -3.28 17.20 4.37
CA VAL A 236 -4.17 18.10 3.61
C VAL A 236 -4.32 19.44 4.30
N ASP A 237 -4.56 19.47 5.62
CA ASP A 237 -4.74 20.73 6.34
C ASP A 237 -3.47 21.58 6.32
N ARG A 238 -2.28 20.98 6.39
CA ARG A 238 -1.01 21.72 6.34
C ARG A 238 -0.73 22.33 4.97
N VAL A 239 -0.92 21.59 3.88
CA VAL A 239 -0.68 22.15 2.53
C VAL A 239 -1.73 23.20 2.15
N LEU A 240 -2.96 23.08 2.66
CA LEU A 240 -4.05 24.03 2.41
C LEU A 240 -4.05 25.27 3.31
N ALA A 241 -3.38 25.23 4.46
CA ALA A 241 -3.26 26.38 5.37
C ALA A 241 -2.60 27.60 4.69
N GLU A 242 -1.80 27.36 3.64
CA GLU A 242 -1.11 28.39 2.87
C GLU A 242 -1.64 28.50 1.43
N ALA A 243 -2.88 28.10 1.19
CA ALA A 243 -3.51 28.28 -0.11
C ALA A 243 -3.49 29.75 -0.55
N PRO A 244 -3.16 30.06 -1.81
CA PRO A 244 -3.19 31.42 -2.31
C PRO A 244 -4.61 31.99 -2.24
N ALA A 245 -4.71 33.29 -1.98
CA ALA A 245 -5.98 34.01 -1.88
C ALA A 245 -6.56 34.37 -3.27
N ASP A 246 -6.67 33.38 -4.15
CA ASP A 246 -7.27 33.51 -5.47
C ASP A 246 -8.49 32.58 -5.65
N ASP A 247 -9.23 32.79 -6.74
CA ASP A 247 -10.46 32.06 -7.05
C ASP A 247 -10.21 30.70 -7.71
N SER A 248 -8.95 30.35 -8.04
CA SER A 248 -8.67 29.07 -8.69
C SER A 248 -8.86 27.92 -7.70
N LYS A 249 -9.68 26.96 -8.12
CA LYS A 249 -9.88 25.70 -7.39
C LYS A 249 -9.23 24.52 -8.09
N ARG A 250 -8.25 24.75 -8.94
CA ARG A 250 -7.56 23.69 -9.69
C ARG A 250 -6.19 23.43 -9.05
N ILE A 251 -5.88 22.15 -8.81
CA ILE A 251 -4.62 21.75 -8.17
C ILE A 251 -4.00 20.53 -8.85
N ALA A 252 -2.68 20.53 -8.98
CA ALA A 252 -1.92 19.31 -9.19
C ALA A 252 -1.54 18.72 -7.82
N VAL A 253 -1.56 17.40 -7.69
CA VAL A 253 -1.32 16.73 -6.41
C VAL A 253 -0.41 15.53 -6.62
N ILE A 254 0.60 15.40 -5.78
CA ILE A 254 1.43 14.19 -5.66
C ILE A 254 1.29 13.68 -4.23
N LEU A 255 0.85 12.43 -4.06
CA LEU A 255 1.08 11.66 -2.85
C LEU A 255 2.27 10.74 -3.08
N ASP A 256 3.39 11.09 -2.45
CA ASP A 256 4.68 10.46 -2.63
C ASP A 256 5.01 9.49 -1.48
N GLY A 257 5.52 8.32 -1.81
CA GLY A 257 6.19 7.42 -0.85
C GLY A 257 7.67 7.72 -0.80
N LEU A 258 8.21 7.90 0.42
CA LEU A 258 9.60 8.29 0.63
C LEU A 258 10.61 7.12 0.50
N GLY A 259 10.17 5.93 0.05
CA GLY A 259 11.05 4.85 -0.36
C GLY A 259 10.59 3.43 -0.07
N SER A 260 10.02 3.15 1.10
CA SER A 260 9.60 1.77 1.45
C SER A 260 8.17 1.60 1.94
N THR A 261 7.40 2.70 2.05
CA THR A 261 5.93 2.66 2.16
C THR A 261 5.32 2.02 0.92
N LYS A 262 4.44 1.04 1.10
CA LYS A 262 3.89 0.25 -0.01
C LYS A 262 2.81 1.01 -0.76
N TYR A 263 2.66 0.70 -2.05
CA TYR A 263 1.68 1.36 -2.92
C TYR A 263 0.25 1.14 -2.41
N GLU A 264 -0.04 -0.03 -1.85
CA GLU A 264 -1.31 -0.33 -1.21
C GLU A 264 -1.61 0.63 -0.05
N GLU A 265 -0.61 0.97 0.75
CA GLU A 265 -0.73 1.94 1.85
C GLU A 265 -0.94 3.35 1.31
N LEU A 266 -0.21 3.74 0.25
CA LEU A 266 -0.42 5.01 -0.45
C LEU A 266 -1.84 5.11 -1.00
N PHE A 267 -2.41 4.03 -1.54
CA PHE A 267 -3.80 4.02 -2.05
C PHE A 267 -4.84 4.17 -0.94
N VAL A 268 -4.58 3.59 0.24
CA VAL A 268 -5.44 3.80 1.42
C VAL A 268 -5.45 5.27 1.83
N VAL A 269 -4.28 5.90 1.95
CA VAL A 269 -4.16 7.33 2.28
C VAL A 269 -4.77 8.21 1.18
N TRP A 270 -4.51 7.88 -0.09
CA TRP A 270 -5.02 8.62 -1.24
C TRP A 270 -6.55 8.69 -1.29
N GLY A 271 -7.23 7.60 -0.92
CA GLY A 271 -8.70 7.56 -0.86
C GLY A 271 -9.25 8.70 0.01
N THR A 272 -8.67 8.90 1.19
CA THR A 272 -9.04 9.98 2.10
C THR A 272 -8.54 11.34 1.63
N VAL A 273 -7.29 11.46 1.16
CA VAL A 273 -6.73 12.72 0.63
C VAL A 273 -7.60 13.27 -0.50
N ARG A 274 -7.97 12.43 -1.46
CA ARG A 274 -8.82 12.83 -2.60
C ARG A 274 -10.16 13.37 -2.11
N GLN A 275 -10.84 12.63 -1.23
CA GLN A 275 -12.14 13.01 -0.69
C GLN A 275 -12.06 14.37 0.02
N LEU A 276 -11.07 14.57 0.90
CA LEU A 276 -10.87 15.81 1.64
C LEU A 276 -10.62 17.02 0.73
N LEU A 277 -9.83 16.85 -0.33
CA LEU A 277 -9.55 17.92 -1.29
C LEU A 277 -10.79 18.28 -2.13
N GLU A 278 -11.54 17.27 -2.59
CA GLU A 278 -12.79 17.46 -3.35
C GLU A 278 -13.89 18.11 -2.48
N ASP A 279 -14.03 17.71 -1.21
CA ASP A 279 -14.98 18.31 -0.26
C ASP A 279 -14.68 19.79 0.03
N LYS A 280 -13.40 20.17 0.00
CA LYS A 280 -12.96 21.59 0.08
C LYS A 280 -13.11 22.34 -1.25
N GLY A 281 -13.69 21.69 -2.26
CA GLY A 281 -14.07 22.29 -3.55
C GLY A 281 -12.98 22.29 -4.61
N TYR A 282 -11.87 21.57 -4.41
CA TYR A 282 -10.79 21.51 -5.39
C TYR A 282 -11.06 20.49 -6.49
N THR A 283 -10.69 20.85 -7.72
CA THR A 283 -10.61 19.97 -8.88
C THR A 283 -9.16 19.54 -9.08
N LEU A 284 -8.91 18.24 -8.94
CA LEU A 284 -7.57 17.66 -9.09
C LEU A 284 -7.25 17.45 -10.58
N VAL A 285 -6.16 18.04 -11.05
CA VAL A 285 -5.68 17.94 -12.42
C VAL A 285 -4.55 16.91 -12.46
N GLU A 286 -4.81 15.76 -13.08
CA GLU A 286 -3.84 14.67 -13.29
C GLU A 286 -3.02 14.30 -12.05
N PRO A 287 -3.68 13.94 -10.92
CA PRO A 287 -2.98 13.63 -9.68
C PRO A 287 -2.10 12.37 -9.81
N LEU A 288 -1.00 12.35 -9.07
CA LEU A 288 -0.05 11.24 -9.05
C LEU A 288 0.06 10.61 -7.66
N VAL A 289 0.19 9.29 -7.62
CA VAL A 289 0.44 8.52 -6.39
C VAL A 289 1.54 7.51 -6.69
N GLY A 290 2.63 7.53 -5.93
CA GLY A 290 3.80 6.68 -6.19
C GLY A 290 5.08 7.24 -5.58
N GLU A 291 6.22 6.99 -6.20
CA GLU A 291 7.54 7.41 -5.72
C GLU A 291 8.20 8.33 -6.76
N PHE A 292 8.40 9.60 -6.42
CA PHE A 292 8.90 10.64 -7.31
C PHE A 292 10.12 11.36 -6.72
N VAL A 293 10.15 11.59 -5.41
CA VAL A 293 11.29 12.13 -4.66
C VAL A 293 11.49 11.32 -3.38
N THR A 294 12.25 10.24 -3.47
CA THR A 294 12.44 9.30 -2.36
C THR A 294 13.53 9.77 -1.38
N SER A 295 13.71 9.00 -0.31
CA SER A 295 14.85 9.06 0.61
C SER A 295 15.33 7.63 0.88
N LEU A 296 15.95 7.01 -0.12
CA LEU A 296 16.41 5.61 -0.08
C LEU A 296 15.27 4.65 0.35
N ASP A 297 15.42 3.98 1.49
CA ASP A 297 14.45 3.05 2.05
C ASP A 297 13.64 3.64 3.20
N MET A 298 13.54 4.98 3.33
CA MET A 298 12.72 5.62 4.36
C MET A 298 11.28 5.12 4.28
N GLU A 299 10.69 4.77 5.42
CA GLU A 299 9.25 4.55 5.52
C GLU A 299 8.63 5.90 5.85
N GLY A 300 7.79 6.42 4.95
CA GLY A 300 7.25 7.75 5.07
C GLY A 300 6.49 8.16 3.82
N ILE A 301 5.69 9.21 3.94
CA ILE A 301 4.88 9.75 2.86
C ILE A 301 4.96 11.27 2.84
N ALA A 302 4.70 11.86 1.68
CA ALA A 302 4.58 13.30 1.54
C ALA A 302 3.45 13.67 0.58
N LEU A 303 2.70 14.72 0.93
CA LEU A 303 1.69 15.32 0.07
C LEU A 303 2.24 16.64 -0.46
N ALA A 304 2.40 16.73 -1.77
CA ALA A 304 2.71 17.97 -2.46
C ALA A 304 1.48 18.45 -3.25
N VAL A 305 1.21 19.75 -3.21
CA VAL A 305 0.14 20.43 -3.93
C VAL A 305 0.71 21.65 -4.67
N GLU A 306 0.49 21.72 -5.98
CA GLU A 306 0.71 22.93 -6.77
C GLU A 306 -0.65 23.55 -7.12
N TYR A 307 -0.88 24.79 -6.66
CA TYR A 307 -2.09 25.53 -6.97
C TYR A 307 -2.03 26.04 -8.41
N LEU A 308 -2.89 25.51 -9.27
CA LEU A 308 -2.82 25.80 -10.70
C LEU A 308 -3.64 27.04 -11.04
N ASP A 309 -3.11 27.84 -11.95
CA ASP A 309 -3.91 28.71 -12.81
C ASP A 309 -3.74 28.26 -14.27
N ASP A 310 -4.37 28.96 -15.20
CA ASP A 310 -4.35 28.59 -16.62
C ASP A 310 -2.92 28.44 -17.19
N GLU A 311 -1.95 29.23 -16.68
CA GLU A 311 -0.55 29.15 -17.11
C GLU A 311 0.14 27.91 -16.53
N LEU A 312 0.06 27.69 -15.22
CA LEU A 312 0.73 26.54 -14.60
C LEU A 312 0.12 25.20 -15.02
N GLU A 313 -1.19 25.14 -15.22
CA GLU A 313 -1.84 23.92 -15.72
C GLU A 313 -1.30 23.50 -17.08
N THR A 314 -1.02 24.46 -17.96
CA THR A 314 -0.42 24.19 -19.27
C THR A 314 0.91 23.44 -19.12
N TYR A 315 1.75 23.84 -18.15
CA TYR A 315 3.05 23.19 -17.93
C TYR A 315 2.96 21.89 -17.15
N TRP A 316 2.05 21.78 -16.19
CA TRP A 316 1.77 20.53 -15.50
C TRP A 316 1.33 19.47 -16.51
N SER A 317 0.34 19.77 -17.35
CA SER A 317 -0.25 18.85 -18.33
C SER A 317 0.56 18.67 -19.61
N ALA A 318 1.61 19.48 -19.84
CA ALA A 318 2.48 19.34 -20.99
C ALA A 318 3.12 17.93 -21.04
N PRO A 319 3.21 17.30 -22.23
CA PRO A 319 3.78 15.98 -22.37
C PRO A 319 5.26 15.95 -22.00
N CYS A 320 5.72 14.82 -21.48
CA CYS A 320 7.12 14.54 -21.23
C CYS A 320 7.41 13.04 -21.38
N ASP A 321 8.66 12.71 -21.72
CA ASP A 321 9.12 11.34 -21.88
C ASP A 321 10.54 11.18 -21.32
N THR A 322 10.64 10.57 -20.15
CA THR A 322 11.88 10.30 -19.42
C THR A 322 11.99 8.82 -19.08
N ALA A 323 13.16 8.38 -18.62
CA ALA A 323 13.40 6.98 -18.23
C ALA A 323 12.42 6.47 -17.16
N SER A 324 12.00 7.36 -16.25
CA SER A 324 11.22 7.00 -15.06
C SER A 324 9.85 7.69 -14.98
N PHE A 325 9.54 8.62 -15.88
CA PHE A 325 8.28 9.34 -15.88
C PHE A 325 7.84 9.72 -17.29
N ARG A 326 6.58 9.40 -17.62
CA ARG A 326 5.98 9.75 -18.91
C ARG A 326 4.61 10.36 -18.71
N LYS A 327 4.36 11.46 -19.41
CA LYS A 327 3.09 12.17 -19.44
C LYS A 327 2.76 12.51 -20.89
N GLY A 328 1.51 12.33 -21.33
CA GLY A 328 1.12 12.61 -22.72
C GLY A 328 -0.14 11.88 -23.14
N ALA A 329 -0.54 12.07 -24.41
CA ALA A 329 -1.82 11.64 -24.97
C ALA A 329 -2.04 10.12 -24.84
N SER A 330 -2.66 9.70 -23.74
CA SER A 330 -3.23 8.38 -23.57
C SER A 330 -4.60 8.36 -24.25
N SER A 331 -4.87 7.37 -25.10
CA SER A 331 -6.23 7.16 -25.63
C SER A 331 -7.27 6.99 -24.52
N MET A 332 -6.85 6.54 -23.34
CA MET A 332 -7.71 6.37 -22.17
C MET A 332 -8.09 7.69 -21.47
N ALA A 333 -7.26 8.73 -21.57
CA ALA A 333 -7.53 10.02 -20.91
C ALA A 333 -8.70 10.78 -21.56
N SER A 334 -9.06 10.42 -22.80
CA SER A 334 -10.16 11.02 -23.56
C SER A 334 -11.50 10.26 -23.46
N GLY A 335 -11.53 9.12 -22.77
CA GLY A 335 -12.72 8.29 -22.67
C GLY A 335 -13.62 8.69 -21.50
N GLU A 336 -14.94 8.64 -21.70
CA GLU A 336 -15.89 8.75 -20.58
C GLU A 336 -15.69 7.58 -19.61
N ARG A 337 -15.73 7.86 -18.30
CA ARG A 337 -15.62 6.83 -17.27
C ARG A 337 -16.82 5.89 -17.38
N LYS A 338 -16.57 4.64 -17.75
CA LYS A 338 -17.60 3.60 -17.78
C LYS A 338 -18.05 3.26 -16.35
N VAL A 339 -19.33 3.46 -16.07
CA VAL A 339 -19.97 2.98 -14.84
C VAL A 339 -20.51 1.58 -15.12
N TYR A 340 -20.03 0.58 -14.38
CA TYR A 340 -20.58 -0.77 -14.44
C TYR A 340 -21.79 -0.85 -13.51
N ALA A 341 -22.85 -1.51 -13.95
CA ALA A 341 -24.05 -1.67 -13.15
C ALA A 341 -23.74 -2.40 -11.84
N GLU A 342 -24.24 -1.87 -10.73
CA GLU A 342 -24.25 -2.59 -9.46
C GLU A 342 -25.13 -3.85 -9.62
N LEU A 343 -24.63 -4.98 -9.14
CA LEU A 343 -25.45 -6.19 -9.06
C LEU A 343 -26.55 -5.93 -8.03
N THR A 344 -27.79 -5.81 -8.49
CA THR A 344 -28.95 -5.74 -7.61
C THR A 344 -29.07 -7.05 -6.83
N GLU A 345 -29.00 -6.98 -5.51
CA GLU A 345 -29.33 -8.10 -4.62
C GLU A 345 -30.78 -8.55 -4.91
N GLN A 346 -30.96 -9.82 -5.26
CA GLN A 346 -32.29 -10.42 -5.29
C GLN A 346 -32.76 -10.62 -3.86
N ALA A 347 -34.01 -10.24 -3.57
CA ALA A 347 -34.62 -10.57 -2.30
C ALA A 347 -34.84 -12.09 -2.20
N ASP A 348 -34.07 -12.75 -1.34
CA ASP A 348 -34.26 -14.16 -1.03
C ASP A 348 -35.56 -14.34 -0.23
N THR A 349 -36.44 -15.21 -0.71
CA THR A 349 -37.64 -15.66 0.02
C THR A 349 -37.44 -17.08 0.50
N PHE A 350 -37.60 -17.32 1.80
CA PHE A 350 -37.45 -18.63 2.42
C PHE A 350 -38.81 -19.30 2.67
N GLU A 351 -38.85 -20.62 2.50
CA GLU A 351 -40.00 -21.43 2.92
C GLU A 351 -39.99 -21.61 4.44
N LYS A 352 -41.18 -21.66 5.07
CA LYS A 352 -41.29 -21.84 6.52
C LYS A 352 -40.81 -23.23 6.94
N GLY A 353 -39.95 -23.29 7.96
CA GLY A 353 -39.43 -24.54 8.51
C GLY A 353 -40.40 -25.24 9.47
N SER A 354 -40.03 -26.45 9.89
CA SER A 354 -40.67 -27.15 11.02
C SER A 354 -40.41 -26.40 12.34
N GLU A 355 -41.22 -26.61 13.38
CA GLU A 355 -41.01 -25.96 14.69
C GLU A 355 -39.62 -26.30 15.29
N ALA A 356 -39.15 -27.54 15.10
CA ALA A 356 -37.82 -27.95 15.52
C ALA A 356 -36.73 -27.21 14.72
N SER A 357 -36.94 -26.99 13.43
CA SER A 357 -35.98 -26.30 12.56
C SER A 357 -35.91 -24.81 12.88
N GLU A 358 -37.02 -24.18 13.20
CA GLU A 358 -37.08 -22.78 13.63
C GLU A 358 -36.27 -22.57 14.94
N LYS A 359 -36.41 -23.47 15.93
CA LYS A 359 -35.63 -23.45 17.17
C LYS A 359 -34.14 -23.70 16.93
N ALA A 360 -33.82 -24.69 16.08
CA ALA A 360 -32.45 -24.98 15.71
C ALA A 360 -31.81 -23.80 14.94
N ALA A 361 -32.58 -23.09 14.11
CA ALA A 361 -32.11 -21.91 13.40
C ALA A 361 -31.70 -20.79 14.36
N ASP A 362 -32.51 -20.51 15.39
CA ASP A 362 -32.17 -19.52 16.43
C ASP A 362 -30.86 -19.89 17.15
N TYR A 363 -30.68 -21.18 17.47
CA TYR A 363 -29.43 -21.67 18.07
C TYR A 363 -28.23 -21.53 17.12
N ILE A 364 -28.39 -21.84 15.83
CA ILE A 364 -27.32 -21.71 14.83
C ILE A 364 -26.88 -20.25 14.67
N VAL A 365 -27.81 -19.30 14.68
CA VAL A 365 -27.48 -17.86 14.64
C VAL A 365 -26.65 -17.45 15.86
N ASP A 366 -27.05 -17.86 17.05
CA ASP A 366 -26.28 -17.63 18.28
C ASP A 366 -24.88 -18.28 18.22
N ALA A 367 -24.79 -19.52 17.70
CA ALA A 367 -23.54 -20.22 17.53
C ALA A 367 -22.57 -19.48 16.59
N PHE A 368 -23.04 -18.90 15.48
CA PHE A 368 -22.22 -18.06 14.61
C PHE A 368 -21.73 -16.79 15.32
N ALA A 369 -22.58 -16.13 16.12
CA ALA A 369 -22.19 -14.94 16.89
C ALA A 369 -21.11 -15.26 17.94
N ARG A 370 -21.24 -16.39 18.65
CA ARG A 370 -20.20 -16.87 19.58
C ARG A 370 -18.90 -17.20 18.85
N MET A 371 -19.00 -17.89 17.71
CA MET A 371 -17.83 -18.25 16.89
C MET A 371 -17.11 -17.01 16.36
N GLN A 372 -17.83 -15.98 15.90
CA GLN A 372 -17.25 -14.70 15.48
C GLN A 372 -16.42 -14.08 16.62
N THR A 373 -16.99 -14.02 17.83
CA THR A 373 -16.30 -13.44 18.99
C THR A 373 -15.03 -14.22 19.33
N ALA A 374 -15.13 -15.55 19.41
CA ALA A 374 -13.99 -16.41 19.74
C ALA A 374 -12.85 -16.33 18.70
N ILE A 375 -13.18 -16.18 17.42
CA ILE A 375 -12.19 -16.05 16.35
C ILE A 375 -11.55 -14.67 16.34
N ALA A 376 -12.31 -13.60 16.61
CA ALA A 376 -11.77 -12.26 16.79
C ALA A 376 -10.76 -12.20 17.94
N ASP A 377 -11.08 -12.82 19.08
CA ASP A 377 -10.18 -12.89 20.24
C ASP A 377 -8.90 -13.69 19.96
N ALA A 378 -8.95 -14.63 19.00
CA ALA A 378 -7.83 -15.49 18.64
C ALA A 378 -7.01 -15.00 17.42
N GLU A 379 -7.37 -13.86 16.81
CA GLU A 379 -6.81 -13.40 15.53
C GLU A 379 -5.28 -13.36 15.52
N GLU A 380 -4.68 -12.66 16.50
CA GLU A 380 -3.23 -12.46 16.56
C GLU A 380 -2.48 -13.78 16.78
N GLU A 381 -2.98 -14.67 17.65
CA GLU A 381 -2.33 -15.95 17.91
C GLU A 381 -2.45 -16.89 16.71
N LEU A 382 -3.59 -16.89 16.00
CA LEU A 382 -3.75 -17.64 14.76
C LEU A 382 -2.81 -17.14 13.66
N ALA A 383 -2.65 -15.82 13.52
CA ALA A 383 -1.69 -15.21 12.59
C ALA A 383 -0.24 -15.58 12.93
N LYS A 384 0.10 -15.61 14.21
CA LYS A 384 1.43 -16.00 14.70
C LYS A 384 1.73 -17.48 14.44
N ILE A 385 0.78 -18.38 14.71
CA ILE A 385 0.92 -19.82 14.41
C ILE A 385 1.14 -20.01 12.92
N ASP A 386 0.31 -19.38 12.09
CA ASP A 386 0.39 -19.47 10.63
C ASP A 386 1.72 -18.89 10.09
N GLY A 387 2.19 -17.77 10.62
CA GLY A 387 3.44 -17.12 10.19
C GLY A 387 4.73 -17.94 10.39
N VAL A 388 4.70 -19.04 11.17
CA VAL A 388 5.87 -19.92 11.35
C VAL A 388 6.26 -20.62 10.05
N ALA A 389 5.28 -21.03 9.25
CA ALA A 389 5.51 -21.78 8.01
C ALA A 389 4.64 -21.31 6.82
N GLY A 390 3.55 -20.61 7.07
CA GLY A 390 2.67 -19.97 6.09
C GLY A 390 2.98 -18.48 5.90
N ASP A 391 1.96 -17.69 5.58
CA ASP A 391 2.02 -16.25 5.31
C ASP A 391 1.44 -15.38 6.42
N GLY A 392 0.92 -15.98 7.49
CA GLY A 392 0.49 -15.27 8.70
C GLY A 392 -0.84 -14.54 8.55
N ASP A 393 -1.64 -14.89 7.54
CA ASP A 393 -2.91 -14.22 7.25
C ASP A 393 -4.15 -14.99 7.70
N HIS A 394 -3.98 -16.24 8.19
CA HIS A 394 -5.07 -17.13 8.55
C HIS A 394 -6.04 -16.51 9.58
N GLY A 395 -5.51 -15.88 10.64
CA GLY A 395 -6.33 -15.22 11.67
C GLY A 395 -7.28 -14.19 11.08
N ARG A 396 -6.74 -13.25 10.29
CA ARG A 396 -7.51 -12.20 9.62
C ARG A 396 -8.55 -12.78 8.63
N GLY A 397 -8.18 -13.83 7.90
CA GLY A 397 -9.09 -14.55 7.01
C GLY A 397 -10.29 -15.16 7.76
N MET A 398 -10.03 -15.77 8.92
CA MET A 398 -11.06 -16.37 9.78
C MET A 398 -11.97 -15.31 10.42
N VAL A 399 -11.44 -14.18 10.89
CA VAL A 399 -12.23 -13.06 11.44
C VAL A 399 -13.20 -12.53 10.40
N LYS A 400 -12.70 -12.29 9.18
CA LYS A 400 -13.53 -11.82 8.08
C LYS A 400 -14.62 -12.85 7.74
N GLY A 401 -14.27 -14.12 7.58
CA GLY A 401 -15.23 -15.18 7.26
C GLY A 401 -16.32 -15.34 8.30
N SER A 402 -15.95 -15.45 9.58
CA SER A 402 -16.88 -15.63 10.70
C SER A 402 -17.80 -14.42 10.90
N THR A 403 -17.29 -13.19 10.73
CA THR A 403 -18.10 -11.97 10.81
C THR A 403 -19.20 -11.96 9.76
N PHE A 404 -18.86 -12.15 8.48
CA PHE A 404 -19.85 -12.12 7.41
C PHE A 404 -20.81 -13.32 7.46
N ALA A 405 -20.36 -14.47 7.95
CA ALA A 405 -21.23 -15.61 8.17
C ALA A 405 -22.25 -15.36 9.29
N ALA A 406 -21.84 -14.73 10.40
CA ALA A 406 -22.74 -14.36 11.49
C ALA A 406 -23.77 -13.30 11.06
N GLU A 407 -23.33 -12.29 10.31
CA GLU A 407 -24.23 -11.28 9.73
C GLU A 407 -25.26 -11.91 8.78
N ALA A 408 -24.81 -12.79 7.86
CA ALA A 408 -25.70 -13.46 6.92
C ALA A 408 -26.64 -14.46 7.59
N ALA A 409 -26.18 -15.20 8.60
CA ALA A 409 -27.02 -16.10 9.38
C ALA A 409 -28.17 -15.33 10.05
N LYS A 410 -27.85 -14.19 10.66
CA LYS A 410 -28.83 -13.32 11.31
C LYS A 410 -29.83 -12.73 10.31
N ASP A 411 -29.34 -12.16 9.21
CA ASP A 411 -30.18 -11.55 8.17
C ASP A 411 -31.10 -12.59 7.50
N ALA A 412 -30.59 -13.77 7.16
CA ALA A 412 -31.39 -14.87 6.62
C ALA A 412 -32.48 -15.29 7.61
N ARG A 413 -32.15 -15.39 8.91
CA ARG A 413 -33.11 -15.72 9.95
C ARG A 413 -34.22 -14.69 10.09
N GLU A 414 -33.88 -13.39 10.08
CA GLU A 414 -34.85 -12.29 10.10
C GLU A 414 -35.80 -12.31 8.89
N LYS A 415 -35.32 -12.86 7.75
CA LYS A 415 -36.11 -13.11 6.53
C LYS A 415 -36.89 -14.43 6.53
N GLY A 416 -36.82 -15.21 7.61
CA GLY A 416 -37.60 -16.44 7.78
C GLY A 416 -36.88 -17.73 7.37
N ALA A 417 -35.56 -17.72 7.17
CA ALA A 417 -34.78 -18.93 6.93
C ALA A 417 -34.81 -19.86 8.15
N ALA A 418 -34.94 -21.17 7.91
CA ALA A 418 -34.85 -22.22 8.92
C ALA A 418 -33.44 -22.85 8.95
N ALA A 419 -33.21 -23.89 9.77
CA ALA A 419 -31.87 -24.32 10.19
C ALA A 419 -30.90 -24.62 9.04
N GLY A 420 -31.33 -25.39 8.04
CA GLY A 420 -30.50 -25.74 6.89
C GLY A 420 -30.25 -24.56 5.97
N SER A 421 -31.25 -23.70 5.79
CA SER A 421 -31.13 -22.46 5.00
C SER A 421 -30.18 -21.44 5.66
N VAL A 422 -30.25 -21.24 6.97
CA VAL A 422 -29.33 -20.37 7.72
C VAL A 422 -27.87 -20.82 7.56
N LEU A 423 -27.59 -22.12 7.67
CA LEU A 423 -26.23 -22.66 7.46
C LEU A 423 -25.71 -22.40 6.05
N LYS A 424 -26.57 -22.53 5.02
CA LYS A 424 -26.19 -22.28 3.63
C LYS A 424 -25.87 -20.82 3.38
N GLU A 425 -26.69 -19.90 3.86
CA GLU A 425 -26.44 -18.46 3.68
C GLU A 425 -25.19 -18.00 4.43
N ALA A 426 -25.00 -18.50 5.66
CA ALA A 426 -23.76 -18.26 6.40
C ALA A 426 -22.53 -18.80 5.65
N GLY A 427 -22.63 -20.02 5.08
CA GLY A 427 -21.57 -20.62 4.26
C GLY A 427 -21.24 -19.83 3.00
N ARG A 428 -22.26 -19.38 2.26
CA ARG A 428 -22.10 -18.56 1.05
C ARG A 428 -21.43 -17.22 1.37
N ALA A 429 -21.86 -16.55 2.43
CA ALA A 429 -21.26 -15.31 2.88
C ALA A 429 -19.81 -15.51 3.32
N TRP A 430 -19.52 -16.59 4.06
CA TRP A 430 -18.15 -16.96 4.42
C TRP A 430 -17.27 -17.10 3.17
N ALA A 431 -17.69 -17.93 2.20
CA ALA A 431 -16.93 -18.15 0.97
C ALA A 431 -16.74 -16.87 0.16
N ALA A 432 -17.78 -16.04 0.05
CA ALA A 432 -17.75 -14.81 -0.73
C ALA A 432 -16.81 -13.74 -0.14
N LYS A 433 -16.63 -13.71 1.18
CA LYS A 433 -15.98 -12.59 1.87
C LYS A 433 -14.64 -12.93 2.51
N ALA A 434 -14.45 -14.13 3.04
CA ALA A 434 -13.18 -14.55 3.66
C ALA A 434 -12.03 -14.56 2.64
N GLY A 435 -12.30 -14.99 1.40
CA GLY A 435 -11.28 -15.22 0.37
C GLY A 435 -10.38 -16.43 0.70
N GLY A 436 -9.39 -16.68 -0.14
CA GLY A 436 -8.40 -17.75 0.06
C GLY A 436 -8.99 -19.18 0.04
N THR A 437 -8.12 -20.16 0.30
CA THR A 437 -8.52 -21.58 0.31
C THR A 437 -9.44 -21.90 1.49
N SER A 438 -9.16 -21.32 2.67
CA SER A 438 -9.98 -21.52 3.88
C SER A 438 -11.40 -21.02 3.70
N GLY A 439 -11.61 -19.87 3.04
CA GLY A 439 -12.94 -19.34 2.76
C GLY A 439 -13.81 -20.28 1.93
N VAL A 440 -13.24 -20.83 0.84
CA VAL A 440 -13.94 -21.79 -0.03
C VAL A 440 -14.27 -23.09 0.70
N LEU A 441 -13.33 -23.60 1.50
CA LEU A 441 -13.51 -24.85 2.25
C LEU A 441 -14.60 -24.69 3.32
N TRP A 442 -14.54 -23.65 4.15
CA TRP A 442 -15.55 -23.38 5.17
C TRP A 442 -16.93 -23.16 4.57
N GLY A 443 -17.05 -22.31 3.55
CA GLY A 443 -18.35 -22.05 2.93
C GLY A 443 -18.97 -23.30 2.32
N SER A 444 -18.17 -24.08 1.59
CA SER A 444 -18.64 -25.34 1.00
C SER A 444 -19.03 -26.38 2.06
N ALA A 445 -18.29 -26.45 3.17
CA ALA A 445 -18.57 -27.34 4.28
C ALA A 445 -19.88 -26.99 4.99
N LEU A 446 -20.12 -25.70 5.25
CA LEU A 446 -21.36 -25.20 5.83
C LEU A 446 -22.56 -25.38 4.90
N GLU A 447 -22.39 -25.16 3.59
CA GLU A 447 -23.45 -25.44 2.60
C GLU A 447 -23.80 -26.94 2.54
N ALA A 448 -22.78 -27.81 2.62
CA ALA A 448 -22.99 -29.26 2.66
C ALA A 448 -23.68 -29.71 3.96
N ALA A 449 -23.25 -29.20 5.11
CA ALA A 449 -23.90 -29.43 6.40
C ALA A 449 -25.35 -28.95 6.38
N GLY A 450 -25.61 -27.74 5.89
CA GLY A 450 -26.96 -27.18 5.78
C GLY A 450 -27.88 -27.98 4.86
N ALA A 451 -27.33 -28.66 3.84
CA ALA A 451 -28.10 -29.56 3.00
C ALA A 451 -28.56 -30.83 3.72
N VAL A 452 -27.76 -31.35 4.67
CA VAL A 452 -28.11 -32.50 5.50
C VAL A 452 -29.08 -32.11 6.61
N VAL A 453 -28.80 -31.01 7.31
CA VAL A 453 -29.65 -30.46 8.38
C VAL A 453 -31.06 -30.20 7.85
N GLY A 454 -31.18 -29.51 6.71
CA GLY A 454 -32.48 -29.21 6.10
C GLY A 454 -33.41 -28.37 7.00
N ASP A 455 -34.60 -28.09 6.49
CA ASP A 455 -35.54 -27.15 7.11
C ASP A 455 -36.82 -27.81 7.68
N GLN A 456 -36.97 -29.12 7.50
CA GLN A 456 -38.25 -29.84 7.70
C GLN A 456 -38.14 -31.05 8.63
N ALA A 457 -37.03 -31.22 9.35
CA ALA A 457 -36.88 -32.34 10.28
C ALA A 457 -37.77 -32.17 11.52
N ASP A 458 -38.31 -33.27 12.05
CA ASP A 458 -39.13 -33.24 13.27
C ASP A 458 -38.29 -33.06 14.55
N ALA A 459 -37.00 -33.41 14.49
CA ALA A 459 -36.03 -33.24 15.58
C ALA A 459 -34.60 -33.15 15.01
N TYR A 460 -33.69 -32.56 15.80
CA TYR A 460 -32.26 -32.44 15.49
C TYR A 460 -31.47 -33.08 16.63
N ASP A 461 -30.95 -34.27 16.40
CA ASP A 461 -30.24 -35.07 17.40
C ASP A 461 -28.75 -35.25 17.06
N ALA A 462 -28.05 -36.05 17.87
CA ALA A 462 -26.64 -36.37 17.66
C ALA A 462 -26.37 -37.02 16.29
N GLN A 463 -27.32 -37.78 15.74
CA GLN A 463 -27.14 -38.44 14.44
C GLN A 463 -27.21 -37.43 13.30
N VAL A 464 -28.19 -36.50 13.32
CA VAL A 464 -28.27 -35.42 12.33
C VAL A 464 -27.00 -34.55 12.35
N ALA A 465 -26.47 -34.26 13.54
CA ALA A 465 -25.22 -33.52 13.69
C ALA A 465 -24.02 -34.30 13.12
N ALA A 466 -23.90 -35.60 13.41
CA ALA A 466 -22.84 -36.45 12.87
C ALA A 466 -22.88 -36.51 11.33
N ASP A 467 -24.06 -36.69 10.75
CA ASP A 467 -24.26 -36.75 9.30
C ASP A 467 -23.91 -35.42 8.63
N ALA A 468 -24.25 -34.29 9.26
CA ALA A 468 -23.92 -32.96 8.76
C ALA A 468 -22.40 -32.69 8.78
N VAL A 469 -21.71 -33.06 9.86
CA VAL A 469 -20.25 -32.94 9.99
C VAL A 469 -19.54 -33.83 8.97
N LYS A 470 -20.07 -35.03 8.73
CA LYS A 470 -19.58 -35.95 7.70
C LYS A 470 -19.68 -35.36 6.31
N ALA A 471 -20.84 -34.83 5.95
CA ALA A 471 -21.01 -34.13 4.68
C ALA A 471 -20.07 -32.92 4.56
N ALA A 472 -19.84 -32.19 5.65
CA ALA A 472 -18.93 -31.06 5.69
C ALA A 472 -17.48 -31.45 5.36
N TYR A 473 -16.89 -32.44 6.05
CA TYR A 473 -15.50 -32.83 5.75
C TYR A 473 -15.37 -33.58 4.42
N GLU A 474 -16.37 -34.36 3.99
CA GLU A 474 -16.35 -35.01 2.67
C GLU A 474 -16.35 -33.97 1.56
N LYS A 475 -17.10 -32.88 1.74
CA LYS A 475 -17.08 -31.75 0.82
C LYS A 475 -15.70 -31.09 0.78
N MET A 476 -15.09 -30.85 1.94
CA MET A 476 -13.72 -30.31 2.01
C MET A 476 -12.70 -31.23 1.34
N LEU A 477 -12.75 -32.55 1.58
CA LEU A 477 -11.88 -33.54 0.93
C LEU A 477 -12.02 -33.48 -0.60
N SER A 478 -13.26 -33.39 -1.11
CA SER A 478 -13.53 -33.35 -2.55
C SER A 478 -12.99 -32.09 -3.25
N LEU A 479 -12.87 -30.98 -2.52
CA LEU A 479 -12.43 -29.69 -3.06
C LEU A 479 -10.94 -29.41 -2.84
N GLY A 480 -10.44 -29.70 -1.64
CA GLY A 480 -9.14 -29.21 -1.18
C GLY A 480 -7.95 -30.10 -1.52
N GLY A 481 -8.17 -31.36 -1.93
CA GLY A 481 -7.11 -32.33 -2.22
C GLY A 481 -6.21 -32.72 -1.03
N ALA A 482 -6.46 -32.13 0.14
CA ALA A 482 -5.83 -32.46 1.42
C ALA A 482 -6.52 -33.66 2.06
N HIS A 483 -5.79 -34.41 2.87
CA HIS A 483 -6.30 -35.56 3.62
C HIS A 483 -5.90 -35.45 5.10
N ARG A 484 -6.49 -36.31 5.95
CA ARG A 484 -6.01 -36.49 7.32
C ARG A 484 -4.52 -36.87 7.30
N GLY A 485 -3.74 -36.21 8.14
CA GLY A 485 -2.29 -36.32 8.25
C GLY A 485 -1.52 -35.35 7.36
N ASP A 486 -2.19 -34.42 6.67
CA ASP A 486 -1.52 -33.41 5.84
C ASP A 486 -1.28 -32.08 6.57
N LYS A 487 -1.60 -32.02 7.87
CA LYS A 487 -1.46 -30.86 8.77
C LYS A 487 -2.36 -29.71 8.31
N THR A 488 -3.67 -29.92 8.43
CA THR A 488 -4.73 -28.99 8.01
C THR A 488 -5.92 -29.03 8.97
N MET A 489 -6.94 -28.18 8.75
CA MET A 489 -8.21 -28.24 9.50
C MET A 489 -8.91 -29.61 9.48
N LEU A 490 -8.66 -30.45 8.46
CA LEU A 490 -9.19 -31.82 8.39
C LEU A 490 -8.64 -32.72 9.50
N ASP A 491 -7.47 -32.41 10.06
CA ASP A 491 -6.88 -33.14 11.18
C ASP A 491 -7.64 -32.92 12.49
N ALA A 492 -8.45 -31.86 12.59
CA ALA A 492 -9.39 -31.65 13.69
C ALA A 492 -10.82 -32.10 13.34
N LEU A 493 -11.29 -31.76 12.12
CA LEU A 493 -12.69 -31.98 11.72
C LEU A 493 -13.04 -33.47 11.49
N ILE A 494 -12.12 -34.26 10.93
CA ILE A 494 -12.39 -35.69 10.68
C ILE A 494 -12.47 -36.45 12.02
N PRO A 495 -11.50 -36.32 12.96
CA PRO A 495 -11.63 -36.96 14.28
C PRO A 495 -12.87 -36.52 15.07
N PHE A 496 -13.27 -35.25 14.93
CA PHE A 496 -14.52 -34.76 15.50
C PHE A 496 -15.74 -35.53 14.96
N GLY A 497 -15.87 -35.62 13.64
CA GLY A 497 -16.97 -36.32 12.99
C GLY A 497 -17.02 -37.81 13.33
N GLU A 498 -15.88 -38.50 13.31
CA GLU A 498 -15.77 -39.92 13.69
C GLU A 498 -16.22 -40.17 15.15
N ALA A 499 -15.82 -39.28 16.07
CA ALA A 499 -16.21 -39.38 17.48
C ALA A 499 -17.68 -39.05 17.71
N LEU A 500 -18.22 -38.07 17.00
CA LEU A 500 -19.62 -37.68 17.06
C LEU A 500 -20.53 -38.80 16.54
N GLU A 501 -20.18 -39.42 15.40
CA GLU A 501 -20.88 -40.58 14.82
C GLU A 501 -20.89 -41.77 15.80
N ALA A 502 -19.74 -42.07 16.43
CA ALA A 502 -19.66 -43.13 17.43
C ALA A 502 -20.53 -42.87 18.67
N ALA A 503 -20.49 -41.65 19.21
CA ALA A 503 -21.28 -41.25 20.37
C ALA A 503 -22.80 -41.23 20.07
N ALA A 504 -23.19 -40.82 18.87
CA ALA A 504 -24.57 -40.90 18.40
C ALA A 504 -25.06 -42.35 18.32
N GLY A 505 -24.22 -43.27 17.81
CA GLY A 505 -24.50 -44.70 17.77
C GLY A 505 -24.66 -45.36 19.16
N GLU A 506 -24.07 -44.77 20.21
CA GLU A 506 -24.26 -45.16 21.61
C GLU A 506 -25.55 -44.59 22.24
N GLY A 507 -26.29 -43.74 21.51
CA GLY A 507 -27.52 -43.11 21.99
C GLY A 507 -27.28 -41.97 22.99
N LYS A 508 -26.11 -41.34 22.97
CA LYS A 508 -25.82 -40.16 23.80
C LYS A 508 -26.65 -38.95 23.34
N SER A 509 -26.89 -38.02 24.27
CA SER A 509 -27.48 -36.72 23.95
C SER A 509 -26.59 -35.96 22.98
N LEU A 510 -27.16 -35.01 22.21
CA LEU A 510 -26.39 -34.16 21.31
C LEU A 510 -25.29 -33.38 22.07
N GLU A 511 -25.60 -32.85 23.26
CA GLU A 511 -24.65 -32.13 24.10
C GLU A 511 -23.48 -33.03 24.54
N ASP A 512 -23.76 -34.21 25.12
CA ASP A 512 -22.72 -35.13 25.60
C ASP A 512 -21.85 -35.67 24.44
N ALA A 513 -22.48 -35.97 23.31
CA ALA A 513 -21.81 -36.45 22.12
C ALA A 513 -20.88 -35.37 21.54
N TRP A 514 -21.38 -34.13 21.45
CA TRP A 514 -20.60 -32.98 20.96
C TRP A 514 -19.45 -32.63 21.90
N ALA A 515 -19.68 -32.61 23.22
CA ALA A 515 -18.65 -32.34 24.23
C ALA A 515 -17.50 -33.33 24.12
N THR A 516 -17.82 -34.63 24.08
CA THR A 516 -16.81 -35.70 23.95
C THR A 516 -16.03 -35.57 22.64
N ALA A 517 -16.72 -35.32 21.54
CA ALA A 517 -16.07 -35.18 20.23
C ALA A 517 -15.21 -33.90 20.14
N ALA A 518 -15.62 -32.80 20.77
CA ALA A 518 -14.88 -31.54 20.79
C ALA A 518 -13.53 -31.66 21.52
N GLU A 519 -13.47 -32.44 22.61
CA GLU A 519 -12.20 -32.74 23.29
C GLU A 519 -11.23 -33.51 22.38
N ILE A 520 -11.75 -34.47 21.60
CA ILE A 520 -10.97 -35.23 20.62
C ILE A 520 -10.46 -34.31 19.50
N ALA A 521 -11.30 -33.41 19.00
CA ALA A 521 -10.93 -32.42 17.98
C ALA A 521 -9.81 -31.49 18.47
N GLN A 522 -9.93 -30.99 19.70
CA GLN A 522 -8.93 -30.13 20.34
C GLN A 522 -7.57 -30.82 20.45
N LYS A 523 -7.57 -32.05 20.98
CA LYS A 523 -6.33 -32.83 21.08
C LYS A 523 -5.73 -33.13 19.71
N ALA A 524 -6.55 -33.51 18.74
CA ALA A 524 -6.09 -33.79 17.38
C ALA A 524 -5.49 -32.53 16.70
N ALA A 525 -6.09 -31.36 16.95
CA ALA A 525 -5.55 -30.08 16.50
C ALA A 525 -4.19 -29.76 17.13
N GLU A 526 -4.03 -29.98 18.44
CA GLU A 526 -2.74 -29.82 19.13
C GLU A 526 -1.68 -30.81 18.60
N ASP A 527 -2.07 -32.06 18.38
CA ASP A 527 -1.19 -33.13 17.89
C ASP A 527 -0.64 -32.86 16.48
N THR A 528 -1.26 -31.96 15.70
CA THR A 528 -0.70 -31.50 14.42
C THR A 528 0.69 -30.85 14.57
N ALA A 529 1.07 -30.42 15.78
CA ALA A 529 2.44 -29.96 16.08
C ALA A 529 3.50 -31.02 15.78
N ASN A 530 3.14 -32.31 15.82
CA ASN A 530 4.01 -33.44 15.53
C ASN A 530 4.01 -33.84 14.04
N MET A 531 3.32 -33.08 13.18
CA MET A 531 3.18 -33.34 11.75
C MET A 531 3.95 -32.32 10.92
N VAL A 532 4.25 -32.70 9.68
CA VAL A 532 4.79 -31.79 8.65
C VAL A 532 3.72 -31.57 7.56
N PRO A 533 3.53 -30.34 7.07
CA PRO A 533 2.53 -30.04 6.05
C PRO A 533 2.92 -30.67 4.73
N LYS A 534 1.97 -31.39 4.12
CA LYS A 534 2.17 -32.04 2.81
C LYS A 534 1.59 -31.23 1.66
N VAL A 535 0.71 -30.29 1.96
CA VAL A 535 -0.04 -29.46 1.01
C VAL A 535 -0.03 -27.99 1.47
N GLY A 536 -0.57 -27.10 0.64
CA GLY A 536 -0.72 -25.68 0.99
C GLY A 536 0.59 -24.88 0.99
N ARG A 537 0.49 -23.63 1.44
CA ARG A 537 1.59 -22.64 1.44
C ARG A 537 2.74 -23.02 2.36
N ALA A 538 2.47 -23.80 3.40
CA ALA A 538 3.47 -24.25 4.37
C ALA A 538 4.37 -25.40 3.86
N ARG A 539 3.98 -26.11 2.79
CA ARG A 539 4.72 -27.27 2.26
C ARG A 539 6.20 -26.97 1.93
N PRO A 540 6.58 -25.86 1.26
CA PRO A 540 7.98 -25.58 0.94
C PRO A 540 8.87 -25.35 2.17
N ALA A 541 8.28 -24.97 3.31
CA ALA A 541 8.98 -24.70 4.58
C ALA A 541 8.59 -25.71 5.69
N ALA A 542 8.21 -26.92 5.31
CA ALA A 542 7.56 -27.90 6.18
C ALA A 542 8.29 -28.17 7.52
N GLU A 543 9.62 -28.27 7.51
CA GLU A 543 10.42 -28.54 8.71
C GLU A 543 10.33 -27.42 9.76
N ARG A 544 10.09 -26.17 9.34
CA ARG A 544 9.92 -25.04 10.28
C ARG A 544 8.66 -25.16 11.14
N SER A 545 7.65 -25.91 10.66
CA SER A 545 6.38 -26.09 11.37
C SER A 545 6.41 -27.15 12.47
N LEU A 546 7.49 -27.93 12.59
CA LEU A 546 7.60 -28.96 13.63
C LEU A 546 7.61 -28.31 15.02
N GLY A 547 6.78 -28.81 15.92
CA GLY A 547 6.57 -28.24 17.26
C GLY A 547 5.54 -27.11 17.32
N THR A 548 4.97 -26.70 16.19
CA THR A 548 3.88 -25.70 16.11
C THR A 548 2.63 -26.36 15.50
N PRO A 549 1.46 -26.29 16.14
CA PRO A 549 0.22 -26.83 15.58
C PRO A 549 -0.22 -26.09 14.31
N ASP A 550 -1.14 -26.67 13.54
CA ASP A 550 -1.74 -26.04 12.36
C ASP A 550 -2.78 -24.98 12.77
N ALA A 551 -2.68 -23.78 12.20
CA ALA A 551 -3.64 -22.71 12.46
C ALA A 551 -5.08 -23.10 12.01
N GLY A 552 -5.21 -23.84 10.91
CA GLY A 552 -6.48 -24.37 10.43
C GLY A 552 -7.12 -25.36 11.40
N ALA A 553 -6.35 -26.30 11.93
CA ALA A 553 -6.81 -27.28 12.90
C ALA A 553 -7.18 -26.63 14.24
N ILE A 554 -6.35 -25.71 14.74
CA ILE A 554 -6.62 -24.98 15.99
C ILE A 554 -7.87 -24.13 15.89
N SER A 555 -8.01 -23.36 14.80
CA SER A 555 -9.23 -22.56 14.58
C SER A 555 -10.48 -23.42 14.39
N MET A 556 -10.38 -24.57 13.72
CA MET A 556 -11.49 -25.53 13.59
C MET A 556 -11.91 -26.09 14.95
N ALA A 557 -10.97 -26.54 15.79
CA ALA A 557 -11.26 -27.02 17.13
C ALA A 557 -11.86 -25.92 18.03
N LEU A 558 -11.35 -24.68 17.91
CA LEU A 558 -11.92 -23.52 18.59
C LEU A 558 -13.37 -23.29 18.19
N CYS A 559 -13.68 -23.31 16.89
CA CYS A 559 -15.06 -23.17 16.40
C CYS A 559 -15.96 -24.28 16.97
N ILE A 560 -15.55 -25.55 16.84
CA ILE A 560 -16.29 -26.72 17.31
C ILE A 560 -16.63 -26.61 18.80
N ARG A 561 -15.65 -26.24 19.64
CA ARG A 561 -15.86 -26.07 21.08
C ARG A 561 -16.78 -24.89 21.40
N THR A 562 -16.65 -23.81 20.64
CA THR A 562 -17.41 -22.57 20.87
C THR A 562 -18.90 -22.76 20.59
N VAL A 563 -19.26 -23.60 19.61
CA VAL A 563 -20.64 -23.86 19.20
C VAL A 563 -21.28 -25.05 19.90
N LEU A 564 -20.70 -25.50 21.02
CA LEU A 564 -21.24 -26.60 21.82
C LEU A 564 -22.69 -26.30 22.26
N PRO A 565 -23.65 -27.23 22.05
CA PRO A 565 -25.04 -27.11 22.50
C PRO A 565 -25.15 -26.94 24.01
N THR A 566 -25.89 -25.93 24.47
CA THR A 566 -26.23 -25.72 25.87
C THR A 566 -27.74 -25.81 26.01
N GLU A 567 -28.24 -26.49 27.05
CA GLU A 567 -29.68 -26.76 27.31
C GLU A 567 -30.63 -25.56 27.09
#